data_AF-A0A950QP00-F1
#
_entry.id   AF-A0A950QP00-F1
#
_cell.length_a   1.000
_cell.length_b   1.000
_cell.length_c   1.000
_cell.angle_alpha   90.00
_cell.angle_beta   90.00
_cell.angle_gamma   90.00
#
_symmetry.space_group_name_H-M   'P 1'
#
loop_
_entity.id
_entity.type
_entity.pdbx_description
1 polymer ?
#
loop_
_entity_poly.entity_id
_entity_poly.type
_entity_poly.pdbx_seq_one_letter_code
_entity_poly.pdbx_strand_id
1 'polypeptide(L)' 'VKVNNDVSKNPAIVNQSPYDNGWLFTVEKTAAGEEKSLMSHAEYKKFLEADEH' A
#
# COMPACT_ATOMS: atom_id res chain seq x y z
N VAL A 1 -0.36 -16.64 1.46
CA VAL A 1 0.47 -15.57 0.81
C VAL A 1 0.34 -15.63 -0.72
N LYS A 2 0.29 -14.48 -1.43
CA LYS A 2 0.16 -14.38 -2.91
C LYS A 2 0.99 -13.21 -3.45
N VAL A 3 1.44 -13.29 -4.71
CA VAL A 3 2.18 -12.23 -5.43
C VAL A 3 1.44 -11.89 -6.72
N ASN A 4 1.32 -10.60 -7.03
CA ASN A 4 0.71 -10.12 -8.26
C ASN A 4 1.74 -10.15 -9.41
N ASN A 5 1.66 -11.17 -10.27
CA ASN A 5 2.56 -11.26 -11.42
C ASN A 5 2.22 -10.28 -12.55
N ASP A 6 1.04 -9.66 -12.52
CA ASP A 6 0.60 -8.75 -13.59
C ASP A 6 1.33 -7.42 -13.52
N VAL A 7 1.59 -6.90 -12.32
CA VAL A 7 2.40 -5.68 -12.13
C VAL A 7 3.87 -5.89 -12.51
N SER A 8 4.40 -7.12 -12.44
CA SER A 8 5.74 -7.44 -12.94
C SER A 8 5.82 -7.43 -14.47
N LYS A 9 4.75 -7.87 -15.14
CA LYS A 9 4.65 -7.87 -16.61
C LYS A 9 4.29 -6.50 -17.16
N ASN A 10 3.47 -5.74 -16.43
CA ASN A 10 3.05 -4.39 -16.77
C ASN A 10 3.06 -3.47 -15.54
N PRO A 11 4.21 -2.83 -15.24
CA PRO A 11 4.36 -1.96 -14.07
C PRO A 11 3.43 -0.74 -14.07
N ALA A 12 2.91 -0.31 -15.22
CA ALA A 12 2.02 0.85 -15.31
C ALA A 12 0.71 0.66 -14.53
N ILE A 13 0.29 -0.59 -14.27
CA ILE A 13 -0.90 -0.91 -13.48
C ILE A 13 -0.82 -0.29 -12.08
N VAL A 14 0.38 -0.24 -11.48
CA VAL A 14 0.60 0.38 -10.16
C VAL A 14 0.19 1.85 -10.16
N ASN A 15 0.51 2.58 -11.23
CA ASN A 15 0.18 4.00 -11.33
C ASN A 15 -1.29 4.23 -11.69
N GLN A 16 -1.87 3.38 -12.54
CA GLN A 16 -3.24 3.54 -13.05
C GLN A 16 -4.31 3.10 -12.04
N SER A 17 -3.99 2.13 -11.18
CA SER A 17 -4.95 1.55 -10.23
C SER A 17 -4.23 1.13 -8.93
N PRO A 18 -3.64 2.10 -8.19
CA PRO A 18 -2.76 1.82 -7.05
C PRO A 18 -3.45 1.05 -5.91
N TYR A 19 -4.76 1.23 -5.74
CA TYR A 19 -5.52 0.61 -4.66
C TYR A 19 -6.36 -0.60 -5.08
N ASP A 20 -6.46 -0.88 -6.39
CA ASP A 20 -7.20 -2.05 -6.89
C ASP A 20 -6.25 -3.01 -7.61
N ASN A 21 -6.09 -2.90 -8.92
CA ASN A 21 -5.32 -3.87 -9.72
C ASN A 21 -3.81 -3.80 -9.46
N GLY A 22 -3.33 -2.69 -8.88
CA GLY A 22 -1.94 -2.41 -8.58
C GLY A 22 -1.39 -3.01 -7.28
N TRP A 23 -2.16 -3.85 -6.57
CA TRP A 23 -1.65 -4.54 -5.38
C TRP A 23 -0.39 -5.36 -5.68
N LEU A 24 0.58 -5.38 -4.75
CA LEU A 24 1.87 -6.04 -4.99
C LEU A 24 1.89 -7.50 -4.51
N PHE A 25 1.54 -7.71 -3.24
CA PHE A 25 1.49 -9.03 -2.61
C PHE A 25 0.52 -9.02 -1.42
N THR A 26 0.16 -10.20 -0.93
CA THR A 26 -0.66 -10.36 0.29
C THR A 26 0.14 -11.10 1.36
N VAL A 27 0.06 -10.63 2.60
CA VAL A 27 0.63 -11.31 3.77
C VAL A 27 -0.46 -11.89 4.67
N GLU A 28 -0.12 -12.90 5.44
CA GLU A 28 -0.95 -13.39 6.54
C GLU A 28 -0.58 -12.63 7.80
N LYS A 29 -1.57 -12.07 8.50
CA LYS A 29 -1.31 -11.35 9.75
C LYS A 29 -0.92 -12.35 10.84
N THR A 30 0.25 -12.15 11.42
CA THR A 30 0.81 -13.05 12.44
C THR A 30 0.47 -12.64 13.87
N ALA A 31 0.20 -11.35 14.10
CA ALA A 31 -0.24 -10.84 15.40
C ALA A 31 -1.38 -9.82 15.26
N ALA A 32 -2.29 -9.83 16.23
CA ALA A 32 -3.35 -8.84 16.33
C ALA A 32 -2.77 -7.49 16.79
N GLY A 33 -3.13 -6.39 16.13
CA GLY A 33 -2.72 -5.05 16.53
C GLY A 33 -1.43 -4.54 15.90
N GLU A 34 -0.77 -5.29 15.01
CA GLU A 34 0.36 -4.76 14.20
C GLU A 34 -0.05 -3.50 13.43
N GLU A 35 -1.32 -3.39 13.03
CA GLU A 35 -1.86 -2.21 12.36
C GLU A 35 -1.84 -0.94 13.22
N LYS A 36 -1.73 -1.05 14.55
CA LYS A 36 -1.73 0.11 15.45
C LYS A 36 -0.46 0.97 15.35
N SER A 37 0.61 0.42 14.78
CA SER A 37 1.85 1.18 14.51
C SER A 37 1.80 1.89 13.15
N LEU A 38 0.78 1.63 12.33
CA LEU A 38 0.58 2.26 11.03
C LEU A 38 -0.20 3.57 11.20
N MET A 39 0.02 4.50 10.28
CA MET A 39 -0.74 5.74 10.22
C MET A 39 -2.17 5.48 9.73
N SER A 40 -3.15 6.14 10.35
CA SER A 40 -4.47 6.31 9.76
C SER A 40 -4.41 7.16 8.49
N HIS A 41 -5.48 7.13 7.70
CA HIS A 41 -5.59 7.98 6.51
C HIS A 41 -5.39 9.49 6.82
N ALA A 42 -5.95 9.98 7.93
CA ALA A 42 -5.84 11.38 8.32
C ALA A 42 -4.41 11.75 8.74
N GLU A 43 -3.74 10.87 9.50
CA GLU A 43 -2.34 11.06 9.89
C GLU A 43 -1.41 11.04 8.67
N TYR A 44 -1.65 10.12 7.72
CA TYR A 44 -0.86 10.05 6.50
C TYR A 44 -1.06 11.29 5.61
N LYS A 45 -2.30 11.79 5.49
CA LYS A 45 -2.56 13.04 4.76
C LYS A 45 -1.80 14.22 5.36
N LYS A 46 -1.82 14.35 6.69
CA LYS A 46 -1.07 15.40 7.40
C LYS A 46 0.45 15.24 7.24
N PHE A 47 0.94 14.00 7.19
CA PHE A 47 2.35 13.72 6.94
C PHE A 47 2.80 14.23 5.58
N LEU A 48 2.02 13.98 4.52
CA LEU A 48 2.33 14.47 3.16
C LEU A 48 2.36 16.00 3.07
N GLU A 49 1.40 16.68 3.72
CA GLU A 49 1.35 18.15 3.77
C GLU A 49 2.57 18.76 4.49
N ALA A 50 3.20 18.02 5.41
CA ALA A 50 4.40 18.47 6.11
C ALA A 50 5.70 18.22 5.32
N ASP A 51 5.67 17.32 4.34
CA ASP A 51 6.80 16.91 3.51
C ASP A 51 6.86 17.69 2.17
N GLU A 52 5.87 18.54 1.87
CA GLU A 52 5.91 19.49 0.75
C GLU A 52 6.96 20.59 1.02
N HIS A 53 8.20 20.30 0.64
CA HIS A 53 9.35 21.20 0.58
C HIS A 53 9.86 21.36 -0.85
#